data_AF-A0A7V2QXI4-F1
#
_entry.id   AF-A0A7V2QXI4-F1
#
_cell.length_a   1.000
_cell.length_b   1.000
_cell.length_c   1.000
_cell.angle_alpha   90.00
_cell.angle_beta   90.00
_cell.angle_gamma   90.00
#
_symmetry.space_group_name_H-M   'P 1'
#
loop_
_entity.id
_entity.type
_entity.pdbx_description
1 polymer ?
#
loop_
_entity_poly.entity_id
_entity_poly.type
_entity_poly.pdbx_seq_one_letter_code
_entity_poly.pdbx_strand_id
1 'polypeptide(L)'
;MPIMEDTGKLAFRESRMRSLVKALVYRIVSTVGTGILTWIITKDIRETVSITLIIQVFLVVLYYSYERIWDRINWGRNTGAT
;
A
#
# COMPACT_ATOMS: atom_id res chain seq x y z
N MET A 1 -16.13 27.88 -37.55
CA MET A 1 -15.03 27.96 -36.57
C MET A 1 -14.48 26.55 -36.35
N PRO A 2 -13.14 26.35 -36.29
CA PRO A 2 -12.50 25.06 -36.51
C PRO A 2 -12.52 24.15 -35.26
N ILE A 3 -12.45 22.87 -35.58
CA ILE A 3 -12.14 21.70 -34.77
C ILE A 3 -10.98 21.90 -33.76
N MET A 4 -11.05 21.11 -32.68
CA MET A 4 -9.99 20.68 -31.75
C MET A 4 -9.91 21.41 -30.39
N GLU A 5 -10.63 20.90 -29.38
CA GLU A 5 -10.06 20.72 -28.02
C GLU A 5 -10.85 19.68 -27.20
N ASP A 6 -11.09 18.49 -27.79
CA ASP A 6 -11.33 17.27 -26.99
C ASP A 6 -9.98 16.55 -26.78
N THR A 7 -8.99 17.29 -26.28
CA THR A 7 -7.72 16.73 -25.83
C THR A 7 -7.94 16.09 -24.47
N GLY A 8 -8.45 14.86 -24.52
CA GLY A 8 -8.03 13.84 -23.58
C GLY A 8 -8.51 14.09 -22.16
N LYS A 9 -9.81 13.84 -21.96
CA LYS A 9 -10.18 12.89 -20.91
C LYS A 9 -9.51 11.54 -21.22
N LEU A 10 -8.18 11.47 -21.06
CA LEU A 10 -7.50 10.25 -20.68
C LEU A 10 -7.95 9.99 -19.24
N ALA A 11 -9.24 9.73 -19.07
CA ALA A 11 -9.73 9.04 -17.91
C ALA A 11 -8.92 7.76 -17.90
N PHE A 12 -7.89 7.74 -17.05
CA PHE A 12 -7.09 6.59 -16.75
C PHE A 12 -8.08 5.61 -16.14
N ARG A 13 -8.82 4.92 -17.00
CA ARG A 13 -9.75 3.87 -16.63
C ARG A 13 -8.84 2.72 -16.27
N GLU A 14 -8.24 2.83 -15.09
CA GLU A 14 -7.49 1.77 -14.47
C GLU A 14 -8.47 0.61 -14.40
N SER A 15 -8.31 -0.33 -15.34
CA SER A 15 -9.18 -1.51 -15.37
C SER A 15 -9.06 -2.15 -13.99
N ARG A 16 -10.18 -2.45 -13.33
CA ARG A 16 -10.18 -3.12 -12.01
C ARG A 16 -9.22 -4.32 -11.99
N MET A 17 -9.06 -4.99 -13.12
CA MET A 17 -8.10 -6.08 -13.34
C MET A 17 -6.63 -5.64 -13.22
N ARG A 18 -6.25 -4.48 -13.78
CA ARG A 18 -4.88 -3.95 -13.68
C ARG A 18 -4.50 -3.59 -12.24
N SER A 19 -5.41 -2.95 -11.49
CA SER A 19 -5.15 -2.58 -10.09
C SER A 19 -5.03 -3.82 -9.20
N LEU A 20 -5.85 -4.86 -9.45
CA LEU A 20 -5.74 -6.16 -8.77
C LEU A 20 -4.41 -6.86 -9.07
N VAL A 21 -4.00 -6.93 -10.34
CA VAL A 21 -2.71 -7.53 -10.72
C VAL A 21 -1.55 -6.77 -10.09
N LYS A 22 -1.59 -5.43 -10.10
CA LYS A 22 -0.56 -4.59 -9.46
C LYS A 22 -0.49 -4.84 -7.95
N ALA A 23 -1.63 -4.93 -7.27
CA ALA A 23 -1.70 -5.23 -5.84
C ALA A 23 -1.14 -6.63 -5.53
N LEU A 24 -1.46 -7.62 -6.36
CA LEU A 24 -0.96 -8.98 -6.21
C LEU A 24 0.56 -9.06 -6.42
N VAL A 25 1.07 -8.43 -7.50
CA VAL A 25 2.51 -8.33 -7.77
C VAL A 25 3.23 -7.67 -6.59
N TYR A 26 2.68 -6.56 -6.10
CA TYR A 26 3.25 -5.87 -4.95
C TYR A 26 3.32 -6.77 -3.71
N ARG A 27 2.28 -7.55 -3.43
CA ARG A 27 2.26 -8.48 -2.29
C ARG A 27 3.26 -9.62 -2.40
N ILE A 28 3.43 -10.17 -3.59
CA ILE A 28 4.43 -11.22 -3.85
C ILE A 28 5.83 -10.64 -3.67
N VAL A 29 6.13 -9.50 -4.31
CA VAL A 29 7.44 -8.85 -4.23
C VAL A 29 7.76 -8.44 -2.80
N SER A 30 6.81 -7.88 -2.05
CA SER A 30 7.06 -7.47 -0.66
C SER A 30 7.35 -8.68 0.23
N THR A 31 6.57 -9.75 0.12
CA THR A 31 6.73 -10.94 0.96
C THR A 31 8.06 -11.65 0.66
N VAL A 32 8.41 -11.78 -0.62
CA VAL A 32 9.68 -12.37 -1.05
C VAL A 32 10.86 -11.50 -0.63
N GLY A 33 10.77 -10.18 -0.82
CA GLY A 33 11.81 -9.23 -0.44
C GLY A 33 12.08 -9.25 1.07
N THR A 34 11.03 -9.24 1.90
CA THR A 34 11.17 -9.35 3.36
C THR A 34 11.76 -10.70 3.76
N GLY A 35 11.27 -11.80 3.20
CA GLY A 35 11.81 -13.13 3.49
C GLY A 35 13.29 -13.27 3.14
N ILE A 36 13.72 -12.75 1.98
CA ILE A 36 15.13 -12.73 1.58
C ILE A 36 15.96 -11.87 2.54
N LEU A 37 15.49 -10.67 2.88
CA LEU A 37 16.20 -9.76 3.79
C LEU A 37 16.38 -10.40 5.17
N THR A 38 15.32 -10.99 5.71
CA THR A 38 15.36 -11.70 6.98
C THR A 38 16.29 -12.91 6.91
N TRP A 39 16.25 -13.68 5.82
CA TRP A 39 17.15 -14.82 5.64
C TRP A 39 18.62 -14.42 5.56
N ILE A 40 18.95 -13.31 4.89
CA ILE A 40 20.33 -12.79 4.82
C ILE A 40 20.87 -12.50 6.23
N ILE A 41 20.01 -11.97 7.12
CA ILE A 41 20.39 -11.62 8.49
C ILE A 41 20.50 -12.88 9.35
N THR A 42 19.49 -13.75 9.32
CA THR A 42 19.40 -14.87 10.27
C THR A 42 20.14 -16.12 9.81
N LYS A 43 20.31 -16.31 8.49
CA LYS A 43 20.85 -17.51 7.84
C LYS A 43 20.17 -18.85 8.20
N ASP A 44 19.03 -18.79 8.89
CA ASP A 44 18.19 -19.93 9.25
C ASP A 44 16.78 -19.76 8.66
N ILE A 45 16.29 -20.81 8.00
CA ILE A 45 14.98 -20.81 7.31
C ILE A 45 13.81 -20.83 8.30
N ARG A 46 13.90 -21.55 9.42
CA ARG A 46 12.82 -21.61 10.42
C ARG A 46 12.61 -20.26 11.08
N GLU A 47 13.69 -19.61 11.48
CA GLU A 47 13.61 -18.26 12.04
C GLU A 47 13.11 -17.24 11.01
N THR A 48 13.57 -17.34 9.76
CA THR A 48 13.11 -16.45 8.67
C THR A 48 11.60 -16.47 8.51
N VAL A 49 11.00 -17.67 8.49
CA VAL A 49 9.54 -17.82 8.33
C VAL A 49 8.80 -17.20 9.52
N SER A 50 9.26 -17.48 10.74
CA SER A 50 8.66 -16.92 11.97
C SER A 50 8.71 -15.40 11.99
N ILE A 51 9.88 -14.81 11.73
CA ILE A 51 10.08 -13.36 11.72
C ILE A 51 9.23 -12.70 10.62
N THR A 52 9.21 -13.28 9.42
CA THR A 52 8.42 -12.73 8.30
C THR A 52 6.93 -12.71 8.63
N LEU A 53 6.40 -13.78 9.24
CA LEU A 53 5.00 -13.83 9.69
C LEU A 53 4.70 -12.77 10.75
N ILE A 54 5.58 -12.63 11.74
CA ILE A 54 5.43 -11.63 12.81
C ILE A 54 5.44 -10.21 12.22
N ILE A 55 6.35 -9.91 11.30
CA ILE A 55 6.42 -8.59 10.63
C ILE A 55 5.12 -8.28 9.89
N GLN A 56 4.55 -9.25 9.16
CA GLN A 56 3.30 -9.02 8.43
C GLN A 56 2.14 -8.69 9.37
N VAL A 57 2.02 -9.41 10.48
CA VAL A 57 1.01 -9.12 11.51
C VAL A 57 1.26 -7.75 12.15
N PHE A 58 2.51 -7.46 12.51
CA PHE A 58 2.90 -6.19 13.11
C PHE A 58 2.57 -5.00 12.21
N LEU A 59 2.84 -5.09 10.90
CA LEU A 59 2.52 -4.03 9.95
C LEU A 59 1.01 -3.80 9.82
N VAL A 60 0.19 -4.84 9.90
CA VAL A 60 -1.28 -4.69 9.92
C VAL A 60 -1.73 -3.95 11.17
N VAL A 61 -1.22 -4.34 12.35
CA VAL A 61 -1.53 -3.67 13.63
C VAL A 61 -1.06 -2.22 13.61
N LEU A 62 0.13 -1.95 13.06
CA LEU A 62 0.69 -0.62 12.95
C LEU A 62 -0.13 0.26 12.00
N TYR A 63 -0.52 -0.28 10.83
CA TYR A 63 -1.38 0.43 9.88
C TYR A 63 -2.73 0.80 10.50
N TYR A 64 -3.38 -0.16 11.17
CA TYR A 64 -4.64 0.10 11.86
C TYR A 64 -4.49 1.15 12.97
N SER A 65 -3.41 1.08 13.74
CA SER A 65 -3.13 2.06 14.79
C SER A 65 -2.86 3.44 14.20
N TYR A 66 -2.14 3.51 13.08
CA TYR A 66 -1.88 4.74 12.35
C TYR A 66 -3.19 5.37 11.87
N GLU A 67 -4.06 4.61 11.19
CA GLU A 67 -5.37 5.08 10.75
C GLU A 67 -6.19 5.61 11.93
N ARG A 68 -6.22 4.86 13.05
CA ARG A 68 -6.98 5.27 14.23
C ARG A 68 -6.45 6.53 14.91
N ILE A 69 -5.14 6.72 14.92
CA ILE A 69 -4.49 7.95 15.42
C ILE A 69 -4.81 9.11 14.46
N TRP A 70 -4.70 8.88 13.15
CA TRP A 70 -4.95 9.89 12.14
C TRP A 70 -6.41 10.37 12.15
N ASP A 71 -7.36 9.46 12.34
CA ASP A 71 -8.78 9.79 12.53
C ASP A 71 -9.05 10.72 13.72
N ARG A 72 -8.18 10.69 14.75
CA ARG A 72 -8.30 11.60 15.90
C ARG A 72 -7.67 12.96 15.64
N ILE A 73 -6.80 13.06 14.64
CA ILE A 73 -6.13 14.30 14.28
C ILE A 73 -6.98 15.00 13.22
N ASN A 74 -7.74 16.02 13.62
CA ASN A 74 -8.50 16.89 12.71
C ASN A 74 -7.59 17.85 11.92
N TRP A 75 -6.55 17.32 11.26
CA TRP A 75 -5.65 18.14 10.45
C TRP A 75 -6.34 18.52 9.13
N GLY A 76 -6.50 19.82 8.87
CA GLY A 76 -7.03 20.33 7.60
C GLY A 76 -8.55 20.42 7.46
N ARG A 77 -9.33 20.20 8.53
CA ARG A 77 -10.75 20.58 8.53
C ARG A 77 -10.86 22.09 8.70
N ASN A 78 -10.88 22.83 7.59
CA ASN A 78 -11.36 24.20 7.60
C ASN A 78 -12.86 24.13 7.93
N THR A 79 -13.23 24.55 9.14
CA THR A 79 -14.61 24.87 9.49
C THR A 79 -15.01 26.13 8.72
N GLY A 80 -15.22 25.98 7.41
CA GLY A 80 -15.82 27.01 6.55
C GLY A 80 -17.33 26.94 6.68
N ALA A 81 -17.86 27.32 7.84
CA ALA A 81 -19.28 27.48 8.05
C ALA A 81 -19.52 28.54 9.13
N THR A 82 -19.31 29.81 8.76
CA THR A 82 -20.11 30.99 9.12
C THR A 82 -19.62 32.16 8.28
#